data_AF-A0A7S1AKE8-F1
#
_entry.id   AF-A0A7S1AKE8-F1
#
_cell.length_a   1.000
_cell.length_b   1.000
_cell.length_c   1.000
_cell.angle_alpha   90.00
_cell.angle_beta   90.00
_cell.angle_gamma   90.00
#
_symmetry.space_group_name_H-M   'P 1'
#
loop_
_entity.id
_entity.type
_entity.pdbx_description
1 polymer ?
#
loop_
_entity_poly.entity_id
_entity_poly.type
_entity_poly.pdbx_seq_one_letter_code
_entity_poly.pdbx_strand_id
1 'polypeptide(L)'
;SNVKGERALAYEAHPKRATQDGLVDRTDLQSRFGQIDPQRLIEELSGGGQWLEDRLKVVSDEDLQDEVEGLQDWKAKAQGRLKMLEKRAAWAFLGIPAGMADQASIKRAFKRKALELHPDKGGDPGRFQLLQEMKGLLILPSNTDAESNVATDQPRKQNNDKAETEEDS
;
A
#
# COMPACT_ATOMS: atom_id res chain seq x y z
N SER A 1 -16.69 -33.59 -1.04
CA SER A 1 -16.78 -33.13 -2.43
C SER A 1 -15.44 -33.30 -3.10
N ASN A 2 -15.39 -34.10 -4.17
CA ASN A 2 -14.16 -34.48 -4.87
C ASN A 2 -13.78 -33.36 -5.84
N VAL A 3 -12.76 -32.56 -5.52
CA VAL A 3 -12.17 -31.62 -6.48
C VAL A 3 -11.45 -32.49 -7.52
N LYS A 4 -12.05 -32.66 -8.70
CA LYS A 4 -11.42 -33.37 -9.82
C LYS A 4 -10.10 -32.66 -10.15
N GLY A 5 -9.00 -33.42 -10.15
CA GLY A 5 -7.62 -32.93 -10.13
C GLY A 5 -7.15 -32.06 -11.31
N GLU A 6 -8.01 -31.77 -12.28
CA GLU A 6 -7.66 -30.97 -13.46
C GLU A 6 -7.98 -29.47 -13.32
N ARG A 7 -8.82 -29.07 -12.34
CA ARG A 7 -9.23 -27.67 -12.13
C ARG A 7 -9.20 -27.23 -10.68
N ALA A 8 -8.28 -27.82 -9.89
CA ALA A 8 -8.19 -27.56 -8.46
C ALA A 8 -7.82 -26.12 -8.09
N LEU A 9 -7.42 -25.29 -9.05
CA LEU A 9 -7.06 -23.89 -8.83
C LEU A 9 -8.11 -22.90 -9.37
N ALA A 10 -9.14 -23.38 -10.07
CA ALA A 10 -10.18 -22.54 -10.63
C ALA A 10 -11.09 -21.99 -9.52
N TYR A 11 -11.45 -20.71 -9.58
CA TYR A 11 -12.32 -20.10 -8.57
C TYR A 11 -13.66 -20.80 -8.41
N GLU A 12 -14.18 -21.39 -9.50
CA GLU A 12 -15.45 -22.10 -9.50
C GLU A 12 -15.37 -23.50 -8.85
N ALA A 13 -14.16 -24.06 -8.74
CA ALA A 13 -13.94 -25.35 -8.08
C ALA A 13 -13.97 -25.24 -6.54
N HIS A 14 -13.96 -24.01 -6.00
CA HIS A 14 -13.91 -23.75 -4.56
C HIS A 14 -15.23 -23.21 -4.00
N PRO A 15 -15.62 -23.64 -2.80
CA PRO A 15 -16.81 -23.09 -2.14
C PRO A 15 -16.59 -21.60 -1.83
N LYS A 16 -17.69 -20.83 -1.82
CA LYS A 16 -17.66 -19.37 -1.56
C LYS A 16 -17.13 -19.01 -0.17
N ARG A 17 -17.25 -19.92 0.81
CA ARG A 17 -16.70 -19.77 2.17
C ARG A 17 -16.15 -21.12 2.66
N ALA A 18 -15.08 -21.06 3.44
CA ALA A 18 -14.42 -22.22 4.01
C ALA A 18 -15.42 -23.05 4.81
N THR A 19 -15.50 -24.32 4.46
CA THR A 19 -16.02 -25.33 5.39
C THR A 19 -14.96 -25.56 6.47
N GLN A 20 -15.39 -26.02 7.65
CA GLN A 20 -14.60 -26.12 8.89
C GLN A 20 -13.29 -26.93 8.77
N ASP A 21 -13.04 -27.56 7.62
CA ASP A 21 -11.91 -28.45 7.30
C ASP A 21 -10.66 -27.74 6.74
N GLY A 22 -10.60 -26.41 6.72
CA GLY A 22 -9.36 -25.70 6.35
C GLY A 22 -8.96 -25.79 4.88
N LEU A 23 -9.87 -26.20 3.98
CA LEU A 23 -9.67 -26.03 2.54
C LEU A 23 -9.67 -24.54 2.18
N VAL A 24 -8.74 -24.15 1.30
CA VAL A 24 -8.68 -22.81 0.69
C VAL A 24 -10.02 -22.54 0.02
N ASP A 25 -10.69 -21.46 0.40
CA ASP A 25 -11.97 -21.08 -0.18
C ASP A 25 -11.78 -20.07 -1.32
N ARG A 26 -12.84 -19.82 -2.10
CA ARG A 26 -12.80 -18.85 -3.21
C ARG A 26 -12.43 -17.45 -2.73
N THR A 27 -12.82 -17.08 -1.52
CA THR A 27 -12.54 -15.75 -0.96
C THR A 27 -11.05 -15.60 -0.64
N ASP A 28 -10.41 -16.66 -0.13
CA ASP A 28 -8.97 -16.69 0.15
C ASP A 28 -8.16 -16.66 -1.15
N LEU A 29 -8.60 -17.40 -2.18
CA LEU A 29 -7.98 -17.30 -3.51
C LEU A 29 -8.13 -15.91 -4.13
N GLN A 30 -9.32 -15.33 -4.13
CA GLN A 30 -9.55 -13.97 -4.63
C GLN A 30 -8.80 -12.91 -3.82
N SER A 31 -8.61 -13.13 -2.50
CA SER A 31 -7.81 -12.25 -1.66
C SER A 31 -6.32 -12.27 -2.05
N ARG A 32 -5.81 -13.44 -2.44
CA ARG A 32 -4.40 -13.66 -2.80
C ARG A 32 -4.08 -13.29 -4.25
N PHE A 33 -4.91 -13.72 -5.19
CA PHE A 33 -4.68 -13.63 -6.63
C PHE A 33 -5.57 -12.59 -7.32
N GLY A 34 -6.49 -11.95 -6.58
CA GLY A 34 -7.35 -10.90 -7.12
C GLY A 34 -8.37 -11.45 -8.10
N GLN A 35 -8.48 -10.80 -9.25
CA GLN A 35 -9.32 -11.23 -10.37
C GLN A 35 -8.65 -12.30 -11.25
N ILE A 36 -7.35 -12.54 -11.06
CA ILE A 36 -6.61 -13.53 -11.84
C ILE A 36 -6.95 -14.92 -11.31
N ASP A 37 -7.74 -15.67 -12.08
CA ASP A 37 -7.93 -17.09 -11.82
C ASP A 37 -6.61 -17.83 -12.13
N PRO A 38 -5.96 -18.45 -11.13
CA PRO A 38 -4.67 -19.12 -11.34
C PRO A 38 -4.75 -20.28 -12.34
N GLN A 39 -5.88 -20.99 -12.40
CA GLN A 39 -6.09 -22.05 -13.38
C GLN A 39 -6.14 -21.46 -14.79
N ARG A 40 -6.86 -20.34 -14.97
CA ARG A 40 -6.94 -19.64 -16.26
C ARG A 40 -5.56 -19.16 -16.72
N LEU A 41 -4.75 -18.65 -15.79
CA LEU A 41 -3.37 -18.24 -16.09
C LEU A 41 -2.50 -19.42 -16.54
N ILE A 42 -2.63 -20.58 -15.88
CA ILE A 42 -1.88 -21.79 -16.28
C ILE A 42 -2.31 -22.27 -17.66
N GLU A 43 -3.61 -22.25 -17.96
CA GLU A 43 -4.15 -22.59 -19.27
C GLU A 43 -3.64 -21.63 -20.35
N GLU A 44 -3.56 -20.33 -20.05
CA GLU A 44 -3.01 -19.31 -20.96
C GLU A 44 -1.51 -19.53 -21.25
N LEU A 45 -0.72 -19.76 -20.20
CA LEU A 45 0.72 -20.01 -20.32
C LEU A 45 1.02 -21.33 -21.05
N SER A 46 0.16 -22.33 -20.89
CA SER A 46 0.34 -23.66 -21.51
C SER A 46 -0.22 -23.74 -22.93
N GLY A 47 -1.32 -23.02 -23.21
CA GLY A 47 -2.01 -23.00 -24.50
C GLY A 47 -1.38 -22.06 -25.53
N GLY A 48 -0.54 -21.12 -25.10
CA GLY A 48 0.17 -20.21 -25.97
C GLY A 48 -0.74 -19.24 -26.74
N GLY A 49 -0.21 -18.65 -27.82
CA GLY A 49 -0.91 -17.59 -28.56
C GLY A 49 -2.22 -18.00 -29.22
N GLN A 50 -2.35 -19.27 -29.65
CA GLN A 50 -3.54 -19.77 -30.35
C GLN A 50 -4.78 -19.75 -29.44
N TRP A 51 -4.60 -20.11 -28.17
CA TRP A 51 -5.68 -20.07 -27.18
C TRP A 51 -6.14 -18.64 -26.88
N LEU A 52 -5.20 -17.69 -26.83
CA LEU A 52 -5.49 -16.26 -26.68
C LEU A 52 -6.29 -15.73 -27.87
N GLU A 53 -5.92 -16.09 -29.10
CA GLU A 53 -6.67 -15.73 -30.31
C GLU A 53 -8.09 -16.28 -30.31
N ASP A 54 -8.27 -17.54 -29.92
CA ASP A 54 -9.60 -18.15 -29.85
C ASP A 54 -10.46 -17.53 -28.75
N ARG A 55 -9.85 -17.14 -27.63
CA ARG A 55 -10.53 -16.40 -26.56
C ARG A 55 -10.95 -15.01 -27.01
N LEU A 56 -10.08 -14.29 -27.71
CA LEU A 56 -10.36 -12.94 -28.20
C LEU A 56 -11.53 -12.91 -29.20
N LYS A 57 -11.80 -14.02 -29.90
CA LYS A 57 -12.97 -14.14 -30.78
C LYS A 57 -14.30 -14.26 -30.03
N VAL A 58 -14.27 -14.69 -28.78
CA VAL A 58 -15.48 -15.02 -27.99
C VAL A 58 -15.76 -13.95 -26.93
N VAL A 59 -14.72 -13.32 -26.39
CA VAL A 59 -14.83 -12.30 -25.35
C VAL A 59 -15.19 -10.95 -26.00
N SER A 60 -16.19 -10.27 -25.46
CA SER A 60 -16.57 -8.94 -25.95
C SER A 60 -15.57 -7.87 -25.48
N ASP A 61 -15.54 -6.74 -26.17
CA ASP A 61 -14.72 -5.58 -25.73
C ASP A 61 -15.13 -5.08 -24.34
N GLU A 62 -16.41 -5.20 -23.97
CA GLU A 62 -16.95 -4.83 -22.66
C GLU A 62 -16.42 -5.76 -21.57
N ASP A 63 -16.43 -7.08 -21.79
CA ASP A 63 -15.86 -8.06 -20.86
C ASP A 63 -14.35 -7.85 -20.64
N LEU A 64 -13.61 -7.46 -21.69
CA LEU A 64 -12.19 -7.13 -21.60
C LEU A 64 -11.95 -5.86 -20.79
N GLN A 65 -12.80 -4.84 -20.97
CA GLN A 65 -12.71 -3.60 -20.20
C GLN A 65 -12.96 -3.85 -18.72
N ASP A 66 -13.99 -4.62 -18.36
CA ASP A 66 -14.27 -5.01 -16.98
C ASP A 66 -13.10 -5.79 -16.35
N GLU A 67 -12.49 -6.71 -17.10
CA GLU A 67 -11.32 -7.46 -16.64
C GLU A 67 -10.11 -6.52 -16.40
N VAL A 68 -9.85 -5.59 -17.32
CA VAL A 68 -8.78 -4.60 -17.19
C VAL A 68 -9.01 -3.68 -15.98
N GLU A 69 -10.22 -3.18 -15.78
CA GLU A 69 -10.57 -2.35 -14.62
C GLU A 69 -10.37 -3.12 -13.31
N GLY A 70 -10.82 -4.38 -13.26
CA GLY A 70 -10.61 -5.26 -12.12
C GLY A 70 -9.12 -5.48 -11.79
N LEU A 71 -8.27 -5.66 -12.81
CA LEU A 71 -6.82 -5.80 -12.64
C LEU A 71 -6.17 -4.50 -12.17
N GLN A 72 -6.62 -3.34 -12.68
CA GLN A 72 -6.11 -2.04 -12.25
C GLN A 72 -6.46 -1.73 -10.79
N ASP A 73 -7.69 -1.99 -10.36
CA ASP A 73 -8.11 -1.84 -8.97
C ASP A 73 -7.33 -2.77 -8.04
N TRP A 74 -7.16 -4.04 -8.43
CA TRP A 74 -6.33 -4.98 -7.68
C TRP A 74 -4.88 -4.52 -7.56
N LYS A 75 -4.29 -4.03 -8.66
CA LYS A 75 -2.94 -3.44 -8.67
C LYS A 75 -2.85 -2.26 -7.71
N ALA A 76 -3.82 -1.35 -7.72
CA ALA A 76 -3.85 -0.21 -6.81
C ALA A 76 -3.91 -0.66 -5.34
N LYS A 77 -4.77 -1.64 -5.01
CA LYS A 77 -4.86 -2.22 -3.66
C LYS A 77 -3.57 -2.91 -3.23
N ALA A 78 -2.96 -3.70 -4.11
CA ALA A 78 -1.68 -4.37 -3.86
C ALA A 78 -0.54 -3.37 -3.62
N GLN A 79 -0.46 -2.32 -4.44
CA GLN A 79 0.52 -1.24 -4.28
C GLN A 79 0.30 -0.46 -2.98
N GLY A 80 -0.95 -0.21 -2.58
CA GLY A 80 -1.27 0.42 -1.30
C GLY A 80 -0.81 -0.41 -0.09
N ARG A 81 -1.06 -1.72 -0.12
CA ARG A 81 -0.59 -2.67 0.91
C ARG A 81 0.93 -2.73 0.97
N LEU A 82 1.59 -2.77 -0.19
CA LEU A 82 3.05 -2.77 -0.29
C LEU A 82 3.66 -1.52 0.33
N LYS A 83 3.17 -0.33 -0.04
CA LYS A 83 3.61 0.94 0.55
C LYS A 83 3.42 0.98 2.06
N MET A 84 2.34 0.41 2.58
CA MET A 84 2.10 0.33 4.03
C MET A 84 3.11 -0.59 4.72
N LEU A 85 3.43 -1.74 4.12
CA LEU A 85 4.46 -2.66 4.62
C LEU A 85 5.85 -2.04 4.58
N GLU A 86 6.20 -1.37 3.49
CA GLU A 86 7.46 -0.63 3.33
C GLU A 86 7.60 0.45 4.40
N LYS A 87 6.57 1.28 4.63
CA LYS A 87 6.56 2.28 5.70
C LYS A 87 6.74 1.64 7.08
N ARG A 88 6.08 0.52 7.36
CA ARG A 88 6.23 -0.22 8.62
C ARG A 88 7.63 -0.78 8.80
N ALA A 89 8.22 -1.34 7.74
CA ALA A 89 9.59 -1.83 7.75
C ALA A 89 10.59 -0.68 8.01
N ALA A 90 10.39 0.48 7.38
CA ALA A 90 11.21 1.67 7.59
C ALA A 90 11.11 2.19 9.03
N TRP A 91 9.92 2.24 9.63
CA TRP A 91 9.75 2.60 11.05
C TRP A 91 10.45 1.62 11.98
N ALA A 92 10.28 0.31 11.75
CA ALA A 92 10.96 -0.73 12.52
C ALA A 92 12.49 -0.60 12.43
N PHE A 93 13.02 -0.32 11.23
CA PHE A 93 14.45 -0.12 11.01
C PHE A 93 15.00 1.11 11.76
N LEU A 94 14.24 2.20 11.82
CA LEU A 94 14.58 3.39 12.59
C LEU A 94 14.35 3.23 14.11
N GLY A 95 13.72 2.13 14.54
CA GLY A 95 13.36 1.87 15.93
C GLY A 95 12.21 2.75 16.43
N ILE A 96 11.31 3.16 15.54
CA ILE A 96 10.15 4.00 15.88
C ILE A 96 8.88 3.12 15.87
N PRO A 97 7.98 3.26 16.87
CA PRO A 97 6.67 2.60 16.83
C PRO A 97 5.86 3.02 15.59
N ALA A 98 5.27 2.04 14.90
CA ALA A 98 4.46 2.30 13.73
C ALA A 98 3.26 3.22 14.05
N GLY A 99 3.03 4.24 13.22
CA GLY A 99 1.86 5.14 13.35
C GLY A 99 2.00 6.30 14.34
N MET A 100 3.11 6.43 15.08
CA MET A 100 3.34 7.52 16.04
C MET A 100 4.45 8.50 15.62
N ALA A 101 5.02 8.34 14.43
CA ALA A 101 6.21 9.07 14.00
C ALA A 101 5.85 10.38 13.28
N ASP A 102 6.14 11.52 13.90
CA ASP A 102 6.17 12.82 13.22
C ASP A 102 7.43 12.97 12.34
N GLN A 103 7.37 13.85 11.34
CA GLN A 103 8.51 14.09 10.44
C GLN A 103 9.78 14.53 11.21
N ALA A 104 9.63 15.16 12.38
CA ALA A 104 10.77 15.55 13.22
C ALA A 104 11.41 14.34 13.93
N SER A 105 10.65 13.40 14.49
CA SER A 105 11.19 12.17 15.09
C SER A 105 11.87 11.28 14.06
N ILE A 106 11.31 11.13 12.85
CA ILE A 106 11.92 10.37 11.76
C ILE A 106 13.30 10.95 11.43
N LYS A 107 13.40 12.28 11.27
CA LYS A 107 14.69 12.95 11.00
C LYS A 107 15.70 12.79 12.14
N ARG A 108 15.26 12.84 13.40
CA ARG A 108 16.15 12.63 14.57
C ARG A 108 16.64 11.18 14.66
N ALA A 109 15.74 10.21 14.52
CA ALA A 109 16.10 8.79 14.54
C ALA A 109 17.05 8.42 13.40
N PHE A 110 16.80 8.95 12.20
CA PHE A 110 17.70 8.83 11.06
C PHE A 110 19.09 9.40 11.37
N LYS A 111 19.19 10.62 11.91
CA LYS A 111 20.49 11.23 12.26
C LYS A 111 21.28 10.36 13.24
N ARG A 112 20.61 9.82 14.26
CA ARG A 112 21.23 8.90 15.23
C ARG A 112 21.75 7.63 14.55
N LYS A 113 20.92 6.97 13.74
CA LYS A 113 21.31 5.77 12.98
C LYS A 113 22.41 6.02 11.95
N ALA A 114 22.39 7.18 11.31
CA ALA A 114 23.40 7.58 10.33
C ALA A 114 24.77 7.77 10.98
N LEU A 115 24.82 8.26 12.23
CA LEU A 115 26.07 8.39 12.98
C LEU A 115 26.60 7.03 13.48
N GLU A 116 25.71 6.09 13.82
CA GLU A 116 26.06 4.72 14.23
C GLU A 116 26.59 3.88 13.05
N LEU A 117 25.96 4.01 11.89
CA LEU A 117 26.23 3.17 10.71
C LEU A 117 27.16 3.84 9.69
N HIS A 118 27.78 4.97 10.04
CA HIS A 118 28.60 5.72 9.10
C HIS A 118 29.85 4.92 8.71
N PRO A 119 30.11 4.69 7.40
CA PRO A 119 31.23 3.86 6.96
C PRO A 119 32.60 4.41 7.40
N ASP A 120 32.73 5.74 7.50
CA ASP A 120 33.94 6.43 7.99
C ASP A 120 34.25 6.14 9.48
N LYS A 121 33.26 5.69 10.25
CA LYS A 121 33.41 5.34 11.67
C LYS A 121 33.52 3.83 11.90
N GLY A 122 33.73 3.05 10.84
CA GLY A 122 33.74 1.58 10.88
C GLY A 122 32.34 0.95 10.75
N GLY A 123 31.34 1.71 10.31
CA GLY A 123 30.00 1.21 10.02
C GLY A 123 29.91 0.42 8.72
N ASP A 124 28.87 -0.39 8.59
CA ASP A 124 28.60 -1.18 7.39
C ASP A 124 27.99 -0.31 6.27
N PRO A 125 28.68 -0.13 5.11
CA PRO A 125 28.18 0.68 4.00
C PRO A 125 26.84 0.15 3.44
N GLY A 126 26.59 -1.17 3.47
CA GLY A 126 25.32 -1.74 3.00
C GLY A 126 24.14 -1.32 3.89
N ARG A 127 24.35 -1.30 5.21
CA ARG A 127 23.36 -0.79 6.17
C ARG A 127 23.13 0.71 6.05
N PHE A 128 24.16 1.48 5.70
CA PHE A 128 24.01 2.92 5.49
C PHE A 128 23.21 3.22 4.22
N GLN A 129 23.42 2.46 3.14
CA GLN A 129 22.62 2.59 1.92
C GLN A 129 21.14 2.24 2.18
N LEU A 130 20.88 1.13 2.88
CA LEU A 130 19.54 0.74 3.30
C LEU A 130 18.88 1.83 4.16
N LEU A 131 19.63 2.48 5.05
CA LEU A 131 19.13 3.59 5.87
C LEU A 131 18.67 4.79 5.00
N GLN A 132 19.38 5.11 3.91
CA GLN A 132 18.99 6.18 2.98
C GLN A 132 17.71 5.82 2.22
N GLU A 133 17.60 4.57 1.75
CA GLU A 133 16.40 4.07 1.06
C GLU A 133 15.16 4.16 1.97
N MET A 134 15.28 3.69 3.22
CA MET A 134 14.19 3.75 4.20
C MET A 134 13.78 5.20 4.53
N LYS A 135 14.73 6.13 4.55
CA LYS A 135 14.43 7.56 4.71
C LYS A 135 13.66 8.11 3.51
N GLY A 136 14.02 7.73 2.29
CA GLY A 136 13.30 8.12 1.08
C GLY A 136 11.83 7.72 1.15
N LEU A 137 11.55 6.48 1.56
CA LEU A 137 10.19 5.94 1.71
C LEU A 137 9.32 6.68 2.75
N LEU A 138 9.94 7.31 3.75
CA LEU A 138 9.23 8.01 4.85
C LEU A 138 9.11 9.54 4.65
N ILE A 139 10.00 10.15 3.86
CA ILE A 139 10.06 11.61 3.67
C ILE A 139 9.43 12.05 2.34
N LEU A 140 9.24 11.15 1.38
CA LEU A 140 8.43 11.45 0.20
C LEU A 140 7.03 11.89 0.65
N PRO A 141 6.49 13.01 0.13
CA PRO A 141 5.12 13.41 0.41
C PRO A 141 4.22 12.32 -0.15
N SER A 142 3.75 11.43 0.72
CA SER A 142 2.63 10.60 0.37
C SER A 142 1.45 11.55 0.23
N ASN A 143 0.87 11.64 -0.96
CA ASN A 143 -0.35 12.41 -1.28
C ASN A 143 -1.56 12.13 -0.35
N THR A 144 -1.40 11.29 0.68
CA THR A 144 -2.32 11.05 1.77
C THR A 144 -2.37 12.18 2.81
N ASP A 145 -1.41 13.11 2.80
CA ASP A 145 -1.41 14.27 3.72
C ASP A 145 -2.09 15.52 3.10
N ALA A 146 -2.56 15.43 1.85
CA ALA A 146 -3.22 16.54 1.16
C ALA A 146 -4.73 16.67 1.50
N GLU A 147 -5.34 15.65 2.11
CA GLU A 147 -6.79 15.63 2.39
C GLU A 147 -7.15 15.85 3.87
N SER A 148 -6.19 16.04 4.78
CA SER A 148 -6.47 16.28 6.20
C SER A 148 -6.38 17.75 6.64
N ASN A 149 -6.38 18.71 5.70
CA ASN A 149 -6.40 20.15 6.00
C ASN A 149 -7.76 20.82 5.67
N VAL A 150 -8.85 20.10 5.89
CA VAL A 150 -10.19 20.69 5.98
C VAL A 150 -10.60 20.77 7.45
N ALA A 151 -10.71 22.02 7.90
CA ALA A 151 -11.44 22.50 9.08
C ALA A 151 -10.89 22.16 10.48
N THR A 152 -10.27 23.18 11.11
CA THR A 152 -10.85 23.68 12.37
C THR A 152 -10.73 25.20 12.42
N ASP A 153 -11.91 25.78 12.50
CA ASP A 153 -12.34 27.17 12.61
C ASP A 153 -11.81 27.88 13.86
N GLN A 154 -11.53 29.18 13.77
CA GLN A 154 -11.73 30.09 14.90
C GLN A 154 -12.37 31.40 14.44
N PRO A 155 -13.56 31.73 14.96
CA PRO A 155 -14.25 32.99 14.68
C PRO A 155 -13.61 34.14 15.45
N ARG A 156 -13.26 35.21 14.73
CA ARG A 156 -12.91 36.53 15.30
C ARG A 156 -14.10 37.09 16.06
N LYS A 157 -14.09 37.02 17.40
CA LYS A 157 -14.92 37.89 18.25
C LYS A 157 -14.26 39.25 18.40
N GLN A 158 -14.99 40.28 17.98
CA GLN A 158 -14.78 41.67 18.35
C GLN A 158 -15.12 41.85 19.84
N ASN A 159 -14.43 42.76 20.53
CA ASN A 159 -15.04 43.79 21.38
C ASN A 159 -14.03 44.88 21.76
N ASN A 160 -14.48 46.12 21.57
CA ASN A 160 -13.89 47.40 22.00
C ASN A 160 -13.86 47.54 23.55
N ASP A 161 -12.97 48.36 24.10
CA ASP A 161 -13.34 49.70 24.63
C ASP A 161 -12.15 50.51 25.24
N LYS A 162 -12.07 51.77 24.78
CA LYS A 162 -11.61 53.07 25.35
C LYS A 162 -11.04 53.21 26.79
N ALA A 163 -9.99 54.05 26.90
CA ALA A 163 -9.81 55.24 27.80
C ALA A 163 -8.38 55.81 27.57
N GLU A 164 -8.13 56.98 26.93
CA GLU A 164 -8.12 58.38 27.44
C GLU A 164 -7.30 58.67 28.71
N THR A 165 -6.15 59.36 28.56
CA THR A 165 -5.61 60.56 29.28
C THR A 165 -4.13 60.77 28.85
N GLU A 166 -3.78 61.87 28.16
CA GLU A 166 -3.30 63.20 28.62
C GLU A 166 -1.84 63.28 29.17
N GLU A 167 -1.13 64.33 28.71
CA GLU A 167 0.12 64.95 29.23
C GLU A 167 1.43 64.12 29.12
N ASP A 168 2.63 64.62 28.80
CA ASP A 168 3.23 65.97 28.72
C ASP A 168 4.55 65.88 27.91
N SER A 169 5.12 67.03 27.53
CA SER A 169 6.45 67.33 26.91
C SER A 169 6.58 67.43 25.40
#